data_AF-A0A2J8KHZ7-F1
#
_entry.id   AF-A0A2J8KHZ7-F1
#
_cell.length_a   1.000
_cell.length_b   1.000
_cell.length_c   1.000
_cell.angle_alpha   90.00
_cell.angle_beta   90.00
_cell.angle_gamma   90.00
#
_symmetry.space_group_name_H-M   'P 1'
#
loop_
_entity.id
_entity.type
_entity.pdbx_description
1 polymer ?
#
loop_
_entity_poly.entity_id
_entity_poly.type
_entity_poly.pdbx_seq_one_letter_code
_entity_poly.pdbx_strand_id
1 'polypeptide(L)'
;MDEQSQGMQGPPVPQFQPQKALRPDMGYNTLANFRIEKKIGRGQFSEVYRAACLLDGVPVALKKVQIFDLMDAKARADCIKE
;
A
#
# COMPACT_ATOMS: atom_id res chain seq x y z
N MET A 1 -25.80 -17.65 40.13
CA MET A 1 -25.49 -16.22 39.91
C MET A 1 -24.34 -16.23 38.94
N ASP A 2 -24.70 -16.28 37.66
CA ASP A 2 -23.85 -16.68 36.56
C ASP A 2 -23.52 -15.41 35.78
N GLU A 3 -22.30 -14.91 35.96
CA GLU A 3 -21.84 -13.69 35.29
C GLU A 3 -21.11 -14.06 34.00
N GLN A 4 -21.88 -14.06 32.91
CA GLN A 4 -21.44 -14.42 31.57
C GLN A 4 -20.74 -13.22 30.93
N SER A 5 -19.42 -13.12 31.10
CA SER A 5 -18.59 -12.12 30.42
C SER A 5 -18.59 -12.36 28.90
N GLN A 6 -19.29 -11.49 28.16
CA GLN A 6 -19.24 -11.45 26.70
C GLN A 6 -17.90 -10.86 26.24
N GLY A 7 -17.03 -11.72 25.73
CA GLY A 7 -15.83 -11.31 25.02
C GLY A 7 -16.19 -10.60 23.72
N MET A 8 -16.02 -9.28 23.68
CA MET A 8 -16.06 -8.48 22.46
C MET A 8 -14.97 -8.97 21.51
N GLN A 9 -15.38 -9.63 20.42
CA GLN A 9 -14.50 -10.00 19.31
C GLN A 9 -14.15 -8.72 18.55
N GLY A 10 -12.90 -8.26 18.72
CA GLY A 10 -12.37 -7.13 17.95
C GLY A 10 -12.40 -7.41 16.44
N PRO A 11 -12.37 -6.36 15.59
CA PRO A 11 -12.42 -6.52 14.15
C PRO A 11 -11.25 -7.40 13.65
N PRO A 12 -11.47 -8.22 12.61
CA PRO A 12 -10.44 -9.10 12.08
C PRO A 12 -9.24 -8.27 11.59
N VAL A 13 -8.07 -8.55 12.16
CA VAL A 13 -6.81 -7.99 11.69
C VAL A 13 -6.58 -8.45 10.24
N PRO A 14 -6.24 -7.55 9.29
CA PRO A 14 -5.93 -7.96 7.92
C PRO A 14 -4.71 -8.88 7.93
N GLN A 15 -4.94 -10.16 7.66
CA GLN A 15 -3.88 -11.16 7.58
C GLN A 15 -3.00 -10.83 6.37
N PHE A 16 -1.72 -10.55 6.61
CA PHE A 16 -0.77 -10.19 5.56
C PHE A 16 -0.55 -11.42 4.66
N GLN A 17 -1.13 -11.40 3.46
CA GLN A 17 -0.93 -12.47 2.49
C GLN A 17 0.42 -12.23 1.78
N PRO A 18 1.27 -13.26 1.65
CA PRO A 18 2.54 -13.13 0.93
C PRO A 18 2.25 -12.64 -0.49
N GLN A 19 2.96 -11.58 -0.91
CA GLN A 19 2.81 -10.97 -2.22
C GLN A 19 2.95 -12.04 -3.31
N LYS A 20 1.83 -12.35 -3.97
CA LYS A 20 1.83 -13.12 -5.22
C LYS A 20 2.73 -12.37 -6.19
N ALA A 21 3.63 -13.09 -6.86
CA ALA A 21 4.55 -12.49 -7.83
C ALA A 21 3.76 -11.59 -8.79
N LEU A 22 4.17 -10.32 -8.87
CA LEU A 22 3.53 -9.33 -9.73
C LEU A 22 3.57 -9.84 -11.18
N ARG A 23 2.40 -10.14 -11.73
CA ARG A 23 2.26 -10.56 -13.13
C ARG A 23 2.21 -9.32 -14.02
N PRO A 24 3.25 -9.04 -14.83
CA PRO A 24 3.34 -7.79 -15.58
C PRO A 24 2.21 -7.61 -16.62
N ASP A 25 1.59 -8.70 -17.03
CA ASP A 25 0.46 -8.77 -17.96
C ASP A 25 -0.91 -8.41 -17.35
N MET A 26 -1.04 -8.37 -16.02
CA MET A 26 -2.33 -8.17 -15.35
C MET A 26 -2.81 -6.71 -15.29
N GLY A 27 -2.01 -5.73 -15.73
CA GLY A 27 -2.42 -4.32 -15.67
C GLY A 27 -2.12 -3.61 -14.33
N TYR A 28 -1.29 -4.21 -13.47
CA TYR A 28 -0.81 -3.57 -12.22
C TYR A 28 0.01 -2.28 -12.46
N ASN A 29 0.34 -1.97 -13.72
CA ASN A 29 1.02 -0.76 -14.17
C ASN A 29 0.07 0.44 -14.37
N THR A 30 -1.25 0.26 -14.26
CA THR A 30 -2.24 1.34 -14.45
C THR A 30 -2.83 1.80 -13.11
N LEU A 31 -2.65 3.08 -12.76
CA LEU A 31 -3.19 3.68 -11.52
C LEU A 31 -4.72 3.54 -11.40
N ALA A 32 -5.44 3.54 -12.51
CA ALA A 32 -6.90 3.36 -12.52
C ALA A 32 -7.36 2.01 -11.97
N ASN A 33 -6.48 1.00 -11.90
CA ASN A 33 -6.77 -0.31 -11.32
C ASN A 33 -6.64 -0.34 -9.80
N PHE A 34 -6.45 0.80 -9.14
CA PHE A 34 -6.35 0.87 -7.70
C PHE A 34 -7.28 1.94 -7.12
N ARG A 35 -8.02 1.55 -6.07
CA ARG A 35 -8.80 2.49 -5.27
C ARG A 35 -7.99 2.93 -4.07
N ILE A 36 -7.48 4.16 -4.10
CA ILE A 36 -6.75 4.77 -2.99
C ILE A 36 -7.73 5.05 -1.84
N GLU A 37 -7.39 4.61 -0.62
CA GLU A 37 -8.24 4.77 0.55
C GLU A 37 -7.71 5.87 1.48
N LYS A 38 -6.48 5.72 1.98
CA LYS A 38 -5.88 6.67 2.91
C LYS A 38 -4.37 6.68 2.81
N LYS A 39 -3.76 7.83 3.11
CA LYS A 39 -2.32 7.91 3.32
C LYS A 39 -1.94 7.16 4.60
N ILE A 40 -0.95 6.28 4.50
CA ILE A 40 -0.44 5.46 5.60
C ILE A 40 1.04 5.72 5.91
N GLY A 41 1.76 6.42 5.05
CA GLY A 41 3.16 6.76 5.27
C GLY A 41 3.65 7.93 4.42
N ARG A 42 4.77 8.51 4.82
CA ARG A 42 5.51 9.54 4.09
C ARG A 42 7.00 9.28 4.26
N GLY A 43 7.70 9.11 3.14
CA GLY A 43 9.15 9.10 3.06
C GLY A 43 9.68 10.48 2.64
N GLN A 44 10.99 10.56 2.38
CA GLN A 44 11.62 11.80 1.93
C GLN A 44 11.16 12.16 0.52
N PHE A 45 11.06 11.15 -0.35
CA PHE A 45 10.69 11.32 -1.77
C PHE A 45 9.35 10.71 -2.14
N SER A 46 8.64 10.14 -1.17
CA SER A 46 7.46 9.32 -1.45
C SER A 46 6.33 9.46 -0.44
N GLU A 47 5.14 9.11 -0.88
CA GLU A 47 3.96 8.96 -0.05
C GLU A 47 3.43 7.54 -0.23
N VAL A 48 3.07 6.89 0.88
CA VAL A 48 2.50 5.54 0.84
C VAL A 48 1.04 5.60 1.18
N TYR A 49 0.20 5.01 0.34
CA TYR A 49 -1.24 4.93 0.52
C TYR A 49 -1.69 3.50 0.68
N ARG A 50 -2.64 3.25 1.59
CA ARG A 50 -3.45 2.04 1.53
C ARG A 50 -4.38 2.15 0.33
N ALA A 51 -4.44 1.10 -0.46
CA ALA A 51 -5.35 0.99 -1.59
C ALA A 51 -5.87 -0.44 -1.73
N ALA A 52 -6.93 -0.61 -2.50
CA ALA A 52 -7.38 -1.92 -2.97
C ALA A 52 -7.09 -2.06 -4.47
N CYS A 53 -6.49 -3.17 -4.87
CA CYS A 53 -6.38 -3.54 -6.27
C CYS A 53 -7.78 -3.94 -6.78
N LEU A 54 -8.26 -3.30 -7.85
CA LEU A 54 -9.59 -3.53 -8.41
C LEU A 54 -9.67 -4.82 -9.24
N LEU A 55 -8.52 -5.38 -9.64
CA LEU A 55 -8.44 -6.58 -10.47
C LEU A 55 -8.74 -7.85 -9.68
N ASP A 56 -8.26 -7.91 -8.44
CA ASP A 56 -8.33 -9.09 -7.56
C ASP A 56 -8.89 -8.79 -6.17
N GLY A 57 -9.21 -7.53 -5.88
CA GLY A 57 -9.73 -7.08 -4.58
C GLY A 57 -8.69 -7.04 -3.47
N VAL A 58 -7.41 -7.32 -3.76
CA VAL A 58 -6.38 -7.47 -2.75
C VAL A 58 -5.97 -6.11 -2.17
N PRO A 59 -5.89 -5.96 -0.84
CA PRO A 59 -5.35 -4.75 -0.23
C PRO A 59 -3.85 -4.62 -0.50
N VAL A 60 -3.43 -3.43 -0.92
CA VAL A 60 -2.03 -3.11 -1.28
C VAL A 60 -1.57 -1.80 -0.66
N ALA A 61 -0.26 -1.61 -0.61
CA ALA A 61 0.37 -0.33 -0.32
C ALA A 61 0.90 0.28 -1.63
N LEU A 62 0.37 1.44 -2.03
CA LEU A 62 0.85 2.20 -3.18
C LEU A 62 1.87 3.25 -2.74
N LYS A 63 3.13 3.10 -3.17
CA LYS A 63 4.20 4.10 -2.98
C LYS A 63 4.21 5.05 -4.17
N LYS A 64 3.77 6.29 -3.98
CA LYS A 64 3.84 7.38 -4.96
C LYS A 64 5.17 8.11 -4.78
N VAL A 65 6.07 8.00 -5.74
CA VAL A 65 7.34 8.73 -5.77
C VAL A 65 7.16 10.01 -6.58
N GLN A 66 7.55 11.16 -6.01
CA GLN A 66 7.50 12.44 -6.70
C GLN A 66 8.79 12.62 -7.51
N ILE A 67 8.69 12.47 -8.83
CA ILE A 67 9.87 12.46 -9.73
C ILE A 67 10.29 13.90 -10.11
N PHE A 68 9.43 14.90 -9.90
CA PHE A 68 9.69 16.28 -10.34
C PHE A 68 10.90 16.95 -9.66
N ASP A 69 11.29 16.53 -8.46
CA ASP A 69 12.51 17.00 -7.78
C ASP A 69 13.78 16.21 -8.16
N LEU A 70 13.67 15.20 -9.04
CA LEU A 70 14.78 14.30 -9.42
C LEU A 70 15.62 14.80 -10.61
N MET A 71 15.51 16.08 -10.98
CA MET A 71 16.44 16.71 -11.92
C MET A 71 17.88 16.71 -11.38
N ASP A 72 18.03 16.71 -10.05
CA ASP A 72 19.33 16.54 -9.40
C ASP A 72 19.74 15.05 -9.32
N ALA A 73 20.92 14.74 -9.88
CA ALA A 73 21.42 13.37 -9.99
C ALA A 73 21.65 12.70 -8.62
N LYS A 74 21.95 13.49 -7.57
CA LYS A 74 22.15 12.99 -6.21
C LYS A 74 20.80 12.63 -5.57
N ALA A 75 19.79 13.51 -5.70
CA ALA A 75 18.44 13.23 -5.23
C ALA A 75 17.83 11.97 -5.85
N ARG A 76 18.10 11.70 -7.15
CA ARG A 76 17.68 10.45 -7.81
C ARG A 76 18.37 9.22 -7.25
N ALA A 77 19.68 9.29 -7.03
CA ALA A 77 20.43 8.18 -6.46
C ALA A 77 19.97 7.86 -5.03
N ASP A 78 19.67 8.90 -4.25
CA ASP A 78 19.17 8.75 -2.88
C ASP A 78 17.73 8.19 -2.86
N CYS A 79 16.86 8.65 -3.77
CA CYS A 79 15.51 8.10 -3.93
C CYS A 79 15.49 6.62 -4.33
N ILE A 80 16.43 6.15 -5.14
CA ILE A 80 16.52 4.72 -5.54
C ILE A 80 16.93 3.83 -4.37
N LYS A 81 17.68 4.36 -3.40
CA LYS A 81 18.15 3.62 -2.22
C LYS A 81 17.12 3.56 -1.08
N GLU A 82 16.03 4.33 -1.16
CA GLU A 82 14.93 4.39 -0.18
C GLU A 82 13.80 3.41 -0.47
#